data_AF-A0A4Y2KEB7-F1
#
_entry.id   AF-A0A4Y2KEB7-F1
#
_cell.length_a   1.000
_cell.length_b   1.000
_cell.length_c   1.000
_cell.angle_alpha   90.00
_cell.angle_beta   90.00
_cell.angle_gamma   90.00
#
_symmetry.space_group_name_H-M   'P 1'
#
loop_
_entity.id
_entity.type
_entity.pdbx_description
1 polymer ?
#
loop_
_entity_poly.entity_id
_entity_poly.type
_entity_poly.pdbx_seq_one_letter_code
_entity_poly.pdbx_strand_id
1 'polypeptide(L)'
;MGYFENEAADGLAKAATESNDVQLDIKLPKCHAKNILRIDMMNQRQSEWDEGDMGRATFNTFPKVSLQSANWNRADVLFFIGHGAVPSYLHRFHLANSPLCICGEI
;
A
#
# COMPACT_ATOMS: atom_id res chain seq x y z
N MET A 1 17.19 47.99 -7.77
CA MET A 1 17.43 46.90 -8.75
C MET A 1 16.40 45.82 -8.47
N GLY A 2 15.15 46.11 -8.83
CA GLY A 2 14.01 45.32 -8.44
C GLY A 2 13.20 44.96 -9.67
N TYR A 3 13.18 43.65 -9.96
CA TYR A 3 11.92 42.93 -10.10
C TYR A 3 11.22 42.90 -11.47
N PHE A 4 11.93 43.06 -12.59
CA PHE A 4 11.35 42.71 -13.91
C PHE A 4 10.89 41.24 -13.94
N GLU A 5 11.64 40.36 -13.27
CA GLU A 5 11.26 38.95 -13.10
C GLU A 5 10.02 38.76 -12.23
N ASN A 6 9.77 39.66 -11.28
CA ASN A 6 8.60 39.56 -10.41
C ASN A 6 7.36 40.05 -11.12
N GLU A 7 7.49 41.05 -11.98
CA GLU A 7 6.39 41.53 -12.81
C GLU A 7 5.99 40.46 -13.84
N ALA A 8 6.98 39.74 -14.39
CA ALA A 8 6.72 38.56 -15.22
C ALA A 8 6.07 37.41 -14.40
N ALA A 9 6.55 37.15 -13.19
CA ALA A 9 5.97 36.13 -12.30
C ALA A 9 4.54 36.48 -11.85
N ASP A 10 4.27 37.75 -11.55
CA ASP A 10 2.94 38.24 -11.17
C ASP A 10 1.97 38.23 -12.36
N GLY A 11 2.48 38.58 -13.55
CA GLY A 11 1.74 38.44 -14.80
C GLY A 11 1.35 36.98 -15.10
N LEU A 12 2.26 36.04 -14.86
CA LEU A 12 1.99 34.60 -14.99
C LEU A 12 1.00 34.10 -13.93
N ALA A 13 1.12 34.54 -12.67
CA ALA A 13 0.20 34.20 -11.60
C ALA A 13 -1.22 34.71 -11.89
N LYS A 14 -1.34 35.94 -12.38
CA LYS A 14 -2.60 36.55 -12.80
C LYS A 14 -3.23 35.82 -13.98
N ALA A 15 -2.44 35.50 -15.00
CA ALA A 15 -2.88 34.72 -16.16
C ALA A 15 -3.35 33.30 -15.77
N ALA A 16 -2.75 32.68 -14.74
CA ALA A 16 -3.20 31.39 -14.23
C ALA A 16 -4.56 31.47 -13.50
N THR A 17 -4.83 32.54 -12.75
CA THR A 17 -6.16 32.80 -12.15
C THR A 17 -7.23 33.22 -13.16
N GLU A 18 -6.84 33.85 -14.27
CA GLU A 18 -7.74 34.25 -15.36
C GLU A 18 -7.95 33.13 -16.37
N SER A 19 -7.01 32.16 -16.46
CA SER A 19 -7.31 30.89 -17.08
C SER A 19 -8.50 30.34 -16.32
N ASN A 20 -9.60 30.11 -17.02
CA ASN A 20 -10.73 29.38 -16.47
C ASN A 20 -10.14 28.07 -15.97
N ASP A 21 -9.81 28.01 -14.68
CA ASP A 21 -9.58 26.78 -13.96
C ASP A 21 -10.72 25.93 -14.45
N VAL A 22 -10.39 24.91 -15.24
CA VAL A 22 -11.40 24.12 -15.91
C VAL A 22 -12.07 23.46 -14.74
N GLN A 23 -13.14 24.10 -14.26
CA GLN A 23 -14.13 23.52 -13.40
C GLN A 23 -14.72 22.46 -14.29
N LEU A 24 -14.01 21.34 -14.34
CA LEU A 24 -14.51 20.05 -14.71
C LEU A 24 -15.67 19.89 -13.73
N ASP A 25 -16.86 20.26 -14.20
CA ASP A 25 -18.13 19.99 -13.56
C ASP A 25 -18.29 18.49 -13.59
N ILE A 26 -17.54 17.83 -12.70
CA ILE A 26 -17.63 16.41 -12.48
C ILE A 26 -18.96 16.25 -11.76
N LYS A 27 -20.00 15.89 -12.54
CA LYS A 27 -21.35 15.54 -12.06
C LYS A 27 -21.35 14.41 -11.02
N LEU A 28 -20.19 13.82 -10.76
CA LEU A 28 -19.97 12.74 -9.83
C LEU A 28 -19.66 13.30 -8.44
N PRO A 29 -20.40 12.89 -7.39
CA PRO A 29 -20.05 13.23 -6.03
C PRO A 29 -18.61 12.83 -5.70
N LYS A 30 -17.87 13.71 -5.02
CA LYS A 30 -16.46 13.46 -4.62
C LYS A 30 -16.27 12.13 -3.87
N CYS A 31 -17.24 11.73 -3.05
CA CYS A 31 -17.21 10.43 -2.36
C CYS A 31 -17.23 9.25 -3.33
N HIS A 32 -18.00 9.35 -4.41
CA HIS A 32 -18.12 8.31 -5.42
C HIS A 32 -16.83 8.20 -6.25
N ALA A 33 -16.28 9.33 -6.70
CA ALA A 33 -14.99 9.36 -7.39
C ALA A 33 -13.86 8.74 -6.53
N LYS A 34 -13.78 9.13 -5.25
CA LYS A 34 -12.82 8.54 -4.30
C LYS A 34 -13.02 7.03 -4.12
N ASN A 35 -14.26 6.57 -4.08
CA ASN A 35 -14.56 5.15 -3.92
C ASN A 35 -14.14 4.34 -5.15
N ILE A 36 -14.42 4.84 -6.36
CA ILE A 36 -13.97 4.22 -7.61
C ILE A 36 -12.45 4.08 -7.61
N LEU A 37 -11.73 5.19 -7.36
CA LEU A 37 -10.26 5.17 -7.33
C LEU A 37 -9.71 4.20 -6.27
N ARG A 38 -10.36 4.14 -5.11
CA ARG A 38 -9.97 3.21 -4.04
C ARG A 38 -10.16 1.76 -4.48
N ILE A 39 -11.28 1.42 -5.11
CA ILE A 39 -11.56 0.06 -5.60
C ILE A 39 -10.55 -0.32 -6.68
N ASP A 40 -10.33 0.57 -7.65
CA ASP A 40 -9.42 0.33 -8.76
C ASP A 40 -7.98 0.09 -8.30
N MET A 41 -7.48 0.97 -7.42
CA MET A 41 -6.17 0.81 -6.78
C MET A 41 -6.05 -0.52 -6.01
N MET A 42 -7.12 -0.93 -5.31
CA MET A 42 -7.11 -2.20 -4.57
C MET A 42 -7.09 -3.41 -5.49
N ASN A 43 -7.83 -3.38 -6.59
CA ASN A 43 -7.86 -4.46 -7.58
C ASN A 43 -6.50 -4.60 -8.26
N GLN A 44 -5.88 -3.49 -8.66
CA GLN A 44 -4.54 -3.51 -9.26
C GLN A 44 -3.52 -4.12 -8.30
N ARG A 45 -3.50 -3.66 -7.04
CA ARG A 45 -2.61 -4.21 -6.00
C ARG A 45 -2.86 -5.69 -5.74
N GLN A 46 -4.11 -6.12 -5.77
CA GLN A 46 -4.45 -7.54 -5.60
C GLN A 46 -3.94 -8.36 -6.78
N SER A 47 -4.08 -7.88 -8.02
CA SER A 47 -3.57 -8.57 -9.22
C SER A 47 -2.05 -8.76 -9.14
N GLU A 48 -1.33 -7.70 -8.77
CA GLU A 48 0.13 -7.75 -8.56
C GLU A 48 0.50 -8.73 -7.44
N TRP A 49 -0.29 -8.78 -6.36
CA TRP A 49 -0.07 -9.70 -5.25
C TRP A 49 -0.32 -11.17 -5.62
N ASP A 50 -1.34 -11.43 -6.44
CA ASP A 50 -1.68 -12.75 -6.94
C ASP A 50 -0.60 -13.26 -7.90
N GLU A 51 -0.14 -12.42 -8.82
CA GLU A 51 0.86 -12.78 -9.85
C GLU A 51 2.30 -12.84 -9.31
N GLY A 52 2.67 -11.99 -8.35
CA GLY A 52 4.07 -11.76 -7.96
C GLY A 52 4.72 -12.88 -7.15
N ASP A 53 5.85 -13.44 -7.61
CA ASP A 53 6.45 -14.64 -6.98
C ASP A 53 7.27 -14.38 -5.70
N MET A 54 7.53 -13.12 -5.37
CA MET A 54 8.25 -12.74 -4.16
C MET A 54 7.30 -12.66 -2.96
N GLY A 55 7.72 -13.21 -1.82
CA GLY A 55 6.93 -13.12 -0.58
C GLY A 55 5.74 -14.09 -0.52
N ARG A 56 5.79 -15.22 -1.23
CA ARG A 56 4.74 -16.26 -1.20
C ARG A 56 4.42 -16.80 0.20
N ALA A 57 5.39 -16.81 1.12
CA ALA A 57 5.12 -17.15 2.52
C ALA A 57 4.12 -16.17 3.17
N THR A 58 4.26 -14.88 2.87
CA THR A 58 3.31 -13.84 3.29
C THR A 58 1.97 -13.99 2.57
N PHE A 59 1.99 -14.29 1.26
CA PHE A 59 0.77 -14.53 0.47
C PHE A 59 -0.07 -15.69 1.03
N ASN A 60 0.56 -16.82 1.36
CA ASN A 60 -0.13 -17.99 1.91
C ASN A 60 -0.83 -17.70 3.24
N THR A 61 -0.30 -16.72 3.99
CA THR A 61 -0.90 -16.27 5.27
C THR A 61 -1.96 -15.18 5.04
N PHE A 62 -1.67 -14.25 4.14
CA PHE A 62 -2.49 -13.08 3.81
C PHE A 62 -2.70 -12.99 2.30
N PRO A 63 -3.64 -13.77 1.75
CA PRO A 63 -3.86 -13.81 0.30
C PRO A 63 -4.54 -12.54 -0.22
N LYS A 64 -5.15 -11.74 0.67
CA LYS A 64 -5.85 -10.50 0.29
C LYS A 64 -5.08 -9.27 0.77
N VAL A 65 -4.90 -8.31 -0.13
CA VAL A 65 -4.36 -7.00 0.23
C VAL A 65 -5.41 -6.20 1.02
N SER A 66 -4.96 -5.46 2.03
CA SER A 66 -5.80 -4.63 2.88
C SER A 66 -5.21 -3.23 3.04
N LEU A 67 -6.08 -2.24 3.20
CA LEU A 67 -5.69 -0.87 3.54
C LEU A 67 -5.60 -0.64 5.05
N GLN A 68 -6.03 -1.61 5.85
CA GLN A 68 -5.83 -1.54 7.28
C GLN A 68 -4.37 -1.86 7.58
N SER A 69 -3.73 -1.02 8.40
CA SER A 69 -2.44 -1.35 8.96
C SER A 69 -2.60 -2.63 9.79
N ALA A 70 -1.89 -3.67 9.41
CA ALA A 70 -1.81 -4.83 10.26
C ALA A 70 -0.95 -4.48 11.48
N ASN A 71 -1.39 -4.86 12.68
CA ASN A 71 -0.68 -4.60 13.94
C ASN A 71 0.54 -5.54 14.07
N TRP A 72 1.46 -5.48 13.10
CA TRP A 72 2.63 -6.33 13.04
C TRP A 72 3.65 -5.87 14.06
N ASN A 73 4.07 -6.80 14.92
CA ASN A 73 5.21 -6.58 15.78
C ASN A 73 6.52 -6.86 15.03
N ARG A 74 7.65 -6.47 15.62
CA ARG A 74 8.97 -6.64 14.99
C ARG A 74 9.26 -8.10 14.60
N ALA A 75 8.80 -9.06 15.39
CA ALA A 75 9.04 -10.47 15.14
C ALA A 75 8.14 -11.01 14.00
N ASP A 76 6.92 -10.50 13.83
CA ASP A 76 6.08 -10.79 12.65
C ASP A 76 6.80 -10.33 11.37
N VAL A 77 7.38 -9.13 11.37
CA VAL A 77 8.14 -8.58 10.23
C VAL A 77 9.39 -9.42 9.92
N LEU A 78 10.18 -9.76 10.95
CA LEU A 78 11.39 -10.57 10.78
C LEU A 78 11.07 -11.97 10.24
N PHE A 79 9.96 -12.56 10.69
CA PHE A 79 9.49 -13.85 10.20
C PHE A 79 9.21 -13.83 8.69
N PHE A 80 8.45 -12.85 8.19
CA PHE A 80 8.10 -12.76 6.77
C PHE A 80 9.27 -12.37 5.85
N ILE A 81 10.30 -11.71 6.38
CA ILE A 81 11.55 -11.41 5.65
C ILE A 81 12.50 -12.63 5.62
N GLY A 82 12.16 -13.72 6.32
CA GLY A 82 12.95 -14.95 6.35
C GLY A 82 14.06 -14.96 7.42
N HIS A 83 14.05 -14.01 8.35
CA HIS A 83 15.01 -13.95 9.45
C HIS A 83 14.50 -14.70 10.68
N GLY A 84 14.77 -16.02 10.71
CA GLY A 84 14.59 -16.87 11.88
C GLY A 84 13.19 -17.45 12.02
N ALA A 85 12.93 -18.58 11.36
CA ALA A 85 11.71 -19.35 11.55
C ALA A 85 11.73 -20.02 12.93
N VAL A 86 11.03 -19.42 13.90
CA VAL A 86 10.76 -20.06 15.20
C VAL A 86 9.51 -20.92 15.06
N PRO A 87 9.49 -22.19 15.53
CA PRO A 87 8.34 -23.09 15.41
C PRO A 87 7.01 -22.51 15.92
N SER A 88 7.06 -21.67 16.96
CA SER A 88 5.87 -20.98 17.49
C SER A 88 5.22 -20.02 16.48
N TYR A 89 6.02 -19.35 15.65
CA TYR A 89 5.54 -18.45 14.59
C TYR A 89 4.97 -19.22 13.39
N LEU A 90 5.60 -20.35 13.03
CA LEU A 90 5.05 -21.25 12.02
C LEU A 90 3.68 -21.78 12.43
N HIS A 91 3.52 -22.19 13.69
CA HIS A 91 2.22 -22.63 14.22
C HIS A 91 1.18 -21.51 14.26
N ARG A 92 1.57 -20.29 14.67
CA ARG A 92 0.67 -19.13 14.71
C ARG A 92 0.06 -18.79 13.35
N PHE A 93 0.82 -18.97 12.27
CA PHE A 93 0.36 -18.74 10.90
C PHE A 93 -0.14 -20.01 10.20
N HIS A 94 -0.38 -21.10 10.95
CA HIS A 94 -0.88 -22.37 10.42
C HIS A 94 0.02 -23.00 9.35
N LEU A 95 1.31 -22.68 9.39
CA LEU A 95 2.35 -23.27 8.54
C LEU A 95 2.97 -24.54 9.17
N ALA A 96 2.73 -24.78 10.46
CA ALA A 96 3.12 -25.99 11.19
C ALA A 96 2.02 -26.47 12.14
N ASN A 97 1.92 -27.79 12.32
CA ASN A 97 0.91 -28.42 13.17
C ASN A 97 1.23 -28.38 14.68
N SER A 98 2.47 -28.03 15.05
CA SER A 98 2.92 -27.95 16.45
C SER A 98 3.76 -26.68 16.67
N PRO A 99 3.61 -26.00 17.82
CA PRO A 99 4.44 -24.85 18.19
C PRO A 99 5.83 -25.25 18.71
N LEU A 100 6.09 -26.56 18.89
CA LEU A 100 7.36 -27.07 19.41
C LEU A 100 8.34 -27.39 18.27
N CYS A 101 9.64 -27.18 18.53
CA CYS A 101 10.68 -27.62 17.62
C CYS A 101 10.80 -29.14 17.65
N ILE A 102 10.71 -29.79 16.49
CA ILE A 102 11.00 -31.23 16.35
C ILE A 102 12.53 -31.48 16.29
N CYS A 103 13.36 -30.45 16.51
CA CYS A 103 14.81 -30.57 16.57
C CYS A 103 15.24 -31.35 17.83
N GLY A 104 15.08 -32.67 17.79
CA GLY A 104 15.43 -33.58 18.89
C GLY A 104 14.57 -34.84 19.02
N GLU A 105 13.45 -34.96 18.30
CA GLU A 105 12.71 -36.22 18.23
C GLU A 105 13.23 -37.08 17.05
N ILE A 106 14.33 -37.79 17.34
CA ILE A 106 14.96 -38.93 16.63
C ILE A 106 15.30 -38.74 15.14
#